data_AF-A0A1X0UNP6-F1
#
_entry.id   AF-A0A1X0UNP6-F1
#
_cell.length_a   1.000
_cell.length_b   1.000
_cell.length_c   1.000
_cell.angle_alpha   90.00
_cell.angle_beta   90.00
_cell.angle_gamma   90.00
#
_symmetry.space_group_name_H-M   'P 1'
#
loop_
_entity.id
_entity.type
_entity.pdbx_description
1 polymer ?
#
loop_
_entity_poly.entity_id
_entity_poly.type
_entity_poly.pdbx_seq_one_letter_code
_entity_poly.pdbx_strand_id
1 'polypeptide(L)'
;MNVDPQAYYDTAAVCARASESVRSRVDALRGSLSKCAAMVGDYDSVKQWGTAYDQSTYDFFHAAEVWVDASSKLAEVTSAAGYNWAVAEHTAHPSPGPGLGPPAPPQTSSYLQCMAPPPTSLGHNGDGLNTDVPGLLEQIGLPVPDGDSDKLTIAADAWRAFAEHAVTTAAARDIRGAVDRFDGLDAPDVAAVTAHLETLSRSAAELISTASALASPVAAHNVAVTDLRTGIKASSDELAWTLGVIGAVTAVALRARVR
;
A
#
# COMPACT_ATOMS: atom_id res chain seq x y z
N MET A 1 -2.33 19.69 36.53
CA MET A 1 -1.92 19.07 35.27
C MET A 1 -2.15 17.58 35.44
N ASN A 2 -3.02 16.98 34.62
CA ASN A 2 -3.32 15.56 34.70
C ASN A 2 -2.53 14.85 33.60
N VAL A 3 -1.59 13.99 33.98
CA VAL A 3 -0.74 13.25 33.03
C VAL A 3 -0.68 11.79 33.42
N ASP A 4 -0.65 10.93 32.40
CA ASP A 4 -0.43 9.50 32.57
C ASP A 4 0.72 9.07 31.65
N PRO A 5 1.96 8.94 32.16
CA PRO A 5 3.09 8.44 31.39
C PRO A 5 2.81 7.09 30.69
N GLN A 6 1.95 6.24 31.28
CA GLN A 6 1.63 4.93 30.70
C GLN A 6 0.84 5.07 29.40
N ALA A 7 -0.06 6.06 29.30
CA ALA A 7 -0.80 6.34 28.07
C ALA A 7 0.14 6.64 26.89
N TYR A 8 1.26 7.34 27.15
CA TYR A 8 2.29 7.62 26.15
C TYR A 8 3.04 6.35 25.73
N TYR A 9 3.48 5.53 26.70
CA TYR A 9 4.20 4.29 26.40
C TYR A 9 3.33 3.28 25.63
N ASP A 10 2.08 3.11 26.04
CA ASP A 10 1.14 2.21 25.36
C ASP A 10 0.86 2.67 23.94
N THR A 11 0.70 3.98 23.74
CA THR A 11 0.51 4.58 22.42
C THR A 11 1.74 4.42 21.54
N ALA A 12 2.93 4.67 22.09
CA ALA A 12 4.18 4.43 21.38
C ALA A 12 4.30 2.97 20.92
N ALA A 13 3.94 2.02 21.80
CA ALA A 13 3.97 0.60 21.47
C ALA A 13 2.96 0.23 20.36
N VAL A 14 1.79 0.89 20.30
CA VAL A 14 0.84 0.72 19.19
C VAL A 14 1.45 1.21 17.87
N CYS A 15 2.02 2.41 17.84
CA CYS A 15 2.63 2.98 16.64
C CYS A 15 3.81 2.13 16.12
N ALA A 16 4.69 1.67 17.03
CA ALA A 16 5.82 0.82 16.67
C ALA A 16 5.36 -0.51 16.06
N ARG A 17 4.41 -1.20 16.71
CA ARG A 17 3.86 -2.46 16.19
C ARG A 17 3.17 -2.27 14.84
N ALA A 18 2.41 -1.20 14.68
CA ALA A 18 1.74 -0.89 13.42
C ALA A 18 2.75 -0.64 12.28
N SER A 19 3.82 0.10 12.57
CA SER A 19 4.92 0.34 11.64
C SER A 19 5.58 -0.95 11.15
N GLU A 20 6.05 -1.80 12.08
CA GLU A 20 6.70 -3.08 11.76
C GLU A 20 5.78 -4.01 10.96
N SER A 21 4.53 -4.07 11.40
CA SER A 21 3.48 -4.90 10.81
C SER A 21 3.19 -4.52 9.36
N VAL A 22 2.94 -3.24 9.10
CA VAL A 22 2.69 -2.74 7.74
C VAL A 22 3.94 -2.86 6.88
N ARG A 23 5.13 -2.55 7.41
CA ARG A 23 6.40 -2.73 6.68
C ARG A 23 6.56 -4.17 6.17
N SER A 24 6.29 -5.16 7.03
CA SER A 24 6.33 -6.57 6.63
C SER A 24 5.35 -6.89 5.48
N ARG A 25 4.17 -6.24 5.45
CA ARG A 25 3.20 -6.43 4.36
C ARG A 25 3.60 -5.71 3.09
N VAL A 26 4.18 -4.51 3.19
CA VAL A 26 4.76 -3.79 2.04
C VAL A 26 5.89 -4.61 1.41
N ASP A 27 6.75 -5.22 2.23
CA ASP A 27 7.83 -6.11 1.75
C ASP A 27 7.27 -7.35 1.04
N ALA A 28 6.22 -7.97 1.58
CA ALA A 28 5.56 -9.10 0.94
C ALA A 28 4.94 -8.71 -0.42
N LEU A 29 4.24 -7.57 -0.48
CA LEU A 29 3.66 -7.03 -1.71
C LEU A 29 4.77 -6.79 -2.76
N ARG A 30 5.87 -6.13 -2.36
CA ARG A 30 7.02 -5.90 -3.24
C ARG A 30 7.63 -7.20 -3.77
N GLY A 31 7.79 -8.21 -2.91
CA GLY A 31 8.33 -9.52 -3.30
C GLY A 31 7.43 -10.28 -4.28
N SER A 32 6.13 -10.02 -4.28
CA SER A 32 5.21 -10.53 -5.29
C SER A 32 5.32 -9.74 -6.59
N LEU A 33 5.25 -8.41 -6.52
CA LEU A 33 5.30 -7.53 -7.70
C LEU A 33 6.65 -7.58 -8.43
N SER A 34 7.74 -7.93 -7.75
CA SER A 34 9.05 -8.14 -8.39
C SER A 34 9.05 -9.26 -9.43
N LYS A 35 8.04 -10.14 -9.42
CA LYS A 35 7.86 -11.24 -10.38
C LYS A 35 6.97 -10.85 -11.57
N CYS A 36 6.41 -9.63 -11.56
CA CYS A 36 5.42 -9.16 -12.51
C CYS A 36 5.99 -8.21 -13.58
N ALA A 37 7.31 -8.28 -13.83
CA ALA A 37 7.93 -7.53 -14.92
C ALA A 37 7.24 -7.85 -16.26
N ALA A 38 6.98 -6.80 -17.05
CA ALA A 38 6.32 -6.87 -18.35
C ALA A 38 4.89 -7.43 -18.32
N MET A 39 4.23 -7.59 -17.16
CA MET A 39 2.94 -8.27 -17.06
C MET A 39 1.83 -7.72 -17.97
N VAL A 40 1.86 -6.44 -18.34
CA VAL A 40 0.77 -5.81 -19.08
C VAL A 40 0.91 -5.96 -20.59
N GLY A 41 2.09 -6.33 -21.09
CA GLY A 41 2.43 -6.34 -22.52
C GLY A 41 3.04 -5.03 -23.02
N ASP A 42 3.23 -4.89 -24.33
CA ASP A 42 3.79 -3.70 -24.97
C ASP A 42 2.97 -3.15 -26.17
N TYR A 43 1.74 -3.61 -26.35
CA TYR A 43 0.83 -3.13 -27.38
C TYR A 43 0.35 -1.69 -27.16
N ASP A 44 0.10 -0.94 -28.24
CA ASP A 44 -0.07 0.53 -28.18
C ASP A 44 -1.17 1.02 -27.22
N SER A 45 -2.30 0.31 -27.14
CA SER A 45 -3.41 0.71 -26.26
C SER A 45 -3.15 0.46 -24.77
N VAL A 46 -2.13 -0.33 -24.40
CA VAL A 46 -1.77 -0.59 -23.00
C VAL A 46 -0.76 0.39 -22.43
N LYS A 47 0.07 1.02 -23.29
CA LYS A 47 1.21 1.85 -22.87
C LYS A 47 0.84 2.96 -21.89
N GLN A 48 -0.26 3.67 -22.18
CA GLN A 48 -0.73 4.75 -21.30
C GLN A 48 -1.16 4.22 -19.93
N TRP A 49 -1.90 3.09 -19.91
CA TRP A 49 -2.36 2.49 -18.66
C TRP A 49 -1.21 1.87 -17.87
N GLY A 50 -0.32 1.11 -18.51
CA GLY A 50 0.87 0.53 -17.87
C GLY A 50 1.79 1.60 -17.27
N THR A 51 1.98 2.73 -17.97
CA THR A 51 2.75 3.87 -17.42
C THR A 51 2.06 4.45 -16.17
N ALA A 52 0.74 4.63 -16.20
CA ALA A 52 -0.01 5.15 -15.06
C ALA A 52 -0.02 4.17 -13.87
N TYR A 53 -0.10 2.87 -14.16
CA TYR A 53 0.01 1.80 -13.17
C TYR A 53 1.39 1.79 -12.51
N ASP A 54 2.47 1.89 -13.29
CA ASP A 54 3.84 1.93 -12.78
C ASP A 54 4.04 3.16 -11.86
N GLN A 55 3.55 4.33 -12.27
CA GLN A 55 3.61 5.53 -11.45
C GLN A 55 2.81 5.38 -10.15
N SER A 56 1.57 4.88 -10.23
CA SER A 56 0.73 4.69 -9.04
C SER A 56 1.32 3.67 -8.08
N THR A 57 1.98 2.64 -8.62
CA THR A 57 2.72 1.65 -7.83
C THR A 57 3.92 2.28 -7.13
N TYR A 58 4.69 3.12 -7.84
CA TYR A 58 5.80 3.88 -7.25
C TYR A 58 5.31 4.81 -6.12
N ASP A 59 4.26 5.59 -6.38
CA ASP A 59 3.69 6.54 -5.42
C ASP A 59 3.17 5.81 -4.17
N PHE A 60 2.54 4.65 -4.35
CA PHE A 60 2.10 3.80 -3.25
C PHE A 60 3.28 3.37 -2.36
N PHE A 61 4.36 2.84 -2.94
CA PHE A 61 5.52 2.38 -2.16
C PHE A 61 6.19 3.55 -1.43
N HIS A 62 6.28 4.71 -2.07
CA HIS A 62 6.80 5.91 -1.43
C HIS A 62 5.92 6.36 -0.25
N ALA A 63 4.60 6.41 -0.43
CA ALA A 63 3.67 6.76 0.64
C ALA A 63 3.72 5.75 1.80
N ALA A 64 3.83 4.47 1.50
CA ALA A 64 3.94 3.42 2.51
C ALA A 64 5.25 3.53 3.32
N GLU A 65 6.37 3.86 2.67
CA GLU A 65 7.65 4.11 3.34
C GLU A 65 7.57 5.32 4.28
N VAL A 66 7.02 6.43 3.80
CA VAL A 66 6.80 7.64 4.61
C VAL A 66 5.89 7.34 5.80
N TRP A 67 4.84 6.55 5.62
CA TRP A 67 3.93 6.16 6.69
C TRP A 67 4.61 5.30 7.76
N VAL A 68 5.40 4.31 7.34
CA VAL A 68 6.17 3.43 8.24
C VAL A 68 7.15 4.26 9.07
N ASP A 69 7.91 5.14 8.41
CA ASP A 69 8.88 6.01 9.09
C ASP A 69 8.20 6.99 10.05
N ALA A 70 7.13 7.65 9.62
CA ALA A 70 6.37 8.57 10.47
C ALA A 70 5.77 7.86 11.70
N SER A 71 5.28 6.63 11.53
CA SER A 71 4.75 5.82 12.64
C SER A 71 5.83 5.43 13.64
N SER A 72 7.01 5.02 13.16
CA SER A 72 8.16 4.73 14.01
C SER A 72 8.65 5.97 14.77
N LYS A 73 8.77 7.11 14.08
CA LYS A 73 9.18 8.38 14.69
C LYS A 73 8.17 8.87 15.73
N LEU A 74 6.87 8.73 15.45
CA LEU A 74 5.85 9.08 16.44
C LEU A 74 5.95 8.16 17.66
N ALA A 75 6.25 6.87 17.49
CA ALA A 75 6.49 5.97 18.62
C ALA A 75 7.68 6.44 19.48
N GLU A 76 8.81 6.78 18.86
CA GLU A 76 10.00 7.29 19.55
C GLU A 76 9.71 8.57 20.34
N VAL A 77 9.11 9.57 19.68
CA VAL A 77 8.80 10.88 20.30
C VAL A 77 7.77 10.73 21.41
N THR A 78 6.73 9.92 21.21
CA THR A 78 5.70 9.69 22.24
C THR A 78 6.29 8.96 23.44
N SER A 79 7.16 7.98 23.22
CA SER A 79 7.87 7.28 24.31
C SER A 79 8.80 8.22 25.09
N ALA A 80 9.51 9.13 24.40
CA ALA A 80 10.33 10.15 25.03
C ALA A 80 9.50 11.15 25.86
N ALA A 81 8.31 11.53 25.39
CA ALA A 81 7.38 12.36 26.13
C ALA A 81 6.90 11.65 27.41
N GLY A 82 6.49 10.38 27.31
CA GLY A 82 6.14 9.56 28.48
C GLY A 82 7.27 9.47 29.51
N TYR A 83 8.51 9.30 29.06
CA TYR A 83 9.69 9.34 29.93
C TYR A 83 9.88 10.68 30.64
N ASN A 84 9.75 11.79 29.92
CA ASN A 84 9.88 13.11 30.52
C ASN A 84 8.81 13.35 31.60
N TRP A 85 7.57 12.91 31.36
CA TRP A 85 6.50 12.98 32.37
C TRP A 85 6.78 12.06 33.57
N ALA A 86 7.24 10.83 33.35
CA ALA A 86 7.59 9.92 34.44
C ALA A 86 8.74 10.47 35.31
N VAL A 87 9.75 11.09 34.70
CA VAL A 87 10.86 11.73 35.42
C VAL A 87 10.39 12.95 36.19
N ALA A 88 9.52 13.78 35.60
CA ALA A 88 8.94 14.94 36.28
C ALA A 88 8.13 14.52 37.52
N GLU A 89 7.28 13.50 37.38
CA GLU A 89 6.48 12.93 38.46
C GLU A 89 7.37 12.38 39.59
N HIS A 90 8.40 11.59 39.23
CA HIS A 90 9.36 11.06 40.18
C HIS A 90 10.13 12.16 40.93
N THR A 91 10.46 13.26 40.25
CA THR A 91 11.16 14.41 40.84
C THR A 91 10.26 15.24 41.75
N ALA A 92 8.97 15.35 41.43
CA ALA A 92 7.97 16.05 42.23
C ALA A 92 7.56 15.28 43.50
N HIS A 93 7.66 13.94 43.48
CA HIS A 93 7.34 13.05 44.59
C HIS A 93 8.56 12.24 45.07
N PRO A 94 9.57 12.87 45.69
CA PRO A 94 10.73 12.15 46.20
C PRO A 94 10.30 11.21 47.34
N SER A 95 10.27 9.90 47.05
CA SER A 95 10.15 8.88 48.09
C SER A 95 11.41 8.89 48.97
N PRO A 96 11.34 8.52 50.27
CA PRO A 96 12.53 8.40 51.09
C PRO A 96 13.33 7.15 50.65
N GLY A 97 14.25 7.33 49.70
CA GLY A 97 15.18 6.32 49.22
C GLY A 97 15.59 6.57 47.76
N PRO A 98 16.82 6.20 47.33
CA PRO A 98 17.26 6.35 45.96
C PRO A 98 16.62 5.23 45.13
N GLY A 99 15.35 5.36 44.78
CA GLY A 99 14.80 4.60 43.68
C GLY A 99 15.59 4.96 42.42
N LEU A 100 15.97 3.97 41.62
CA LEU A 100 16.44 4.25 40.26
C LEU A 100 15.29 4.99 39.54
N GLY A 101 15.59 6.13 38.92
CA GLY A 101 14.62 6.84 38.10
C GLY A 101 14.10 5.95 36.96
N PRO A 102 13.02 6.37 36.26
CA PRO A 102 12.50 5.62 35.12
C PRO A 102 13.64 5.28 34.13
N PRO A 103 13.67 4.08 33.53
CA PRO A 103 14.65 3.77 32.50
C PRO A 103 14.35 4.60 31.24
N ALA A 104 15.40 5.15 30.63
CA ALA A 104 15.26 5.85 29.36
C ALA A 104 14.75 4.89 28.27
N PRO A 105 13.85 5.33 27.38
CA PRO A 105 13.36 4.50 26.31
C PRO A 105 14.51 4.20 25.33
N PRO A 106 14.60 2.95 24.81
CA PRO A 106 15.59 2.60 23.80
C PRO A 106 15.42 3.49 22.58
N GLN A 107 16.52 4.02 22.07
CA GLN A 107 16.55 4.78 20.82
C GLN A 107 16.62 3.78 19.67
N THR A 108 15.63 3.82 18.78
CA THR A 108 15.70 3.08 17.50
C THR A 108 16.32 3.98 16.44
N SER A 109 17.07 3.37 15.52
CA SER A 109 17.59 4.10 14.36
C SER A 109 16.56 4.00 13.23
N SER A 110 15.93 5.12 12.89
CA SER A 110 15.18 5.25 11.64
C SER A 110 16.17 5.32 10.48
N TYR A 111 16.08 4.36 9.55
CA TYR A 111 16.72 4.43 8.26
C TYR A 111 15.63 4.49 7.19
N LEU A 112 15.48 5.66 6.55
CA LEU A 112 14.80 5.74 5.26
C LEU A 112 15.67 4.99 4.24
N GLN A 113 15.34 3.72 4.00
CA GLN A 113 15.84 3.00 2.85
C GLN A 113 14.83 3.17 1.73
N CYS A 114 15.13 4.08 0.80
CA CYS A 114 14.38 4.27 -0.43
C CYS A 114 14.08 2.90 -1.04
N MET A 115 12.83 2.47 -0.96
CA MET A 115 12.44 1.18 -1.51
C MET A 115 12.48 1.30 -3.03
N ALA A 116 13.41 0.58 -3.67
CA ALA A 116 13.43 0.51 -5.14
C ALA A 116 12.05 0.04 -5.64
N PRO A 117 11.46 0.74 -6.63
CA PRO A 117 10.16 0.34 -7.16
C PRO A 117 10.23 -1.05 -7.78
N PRO A 118 9.09 -1.77 -7.86
CA PRO A 118 9.03 -2.99 -8.65
C PRO A 118 9.40 -2.71 -10.12
N PRO A 119 9.79 -3.74 -10.88
CA PRO A 119 10.08 -3.60 -12.30
C PRO A 119 8.86 -3.06 -13.04
N THR A 120 9.11 -2.38 -14.17
CA THR A 120 8.03 -1.88 -15.03
C THR A 120 7.08 -3.01 -15.43
N SER A 121 5.79 -2.68 -15.42
CA SER A 121 4.75 -3.59 -15.87
C SER A 121 4.69 -3.71 -17.40
N LEU A 122 5.31 -2.78 -18.14
CA LEU A 122 5.37 -2.78 -19.60
C LEU A 122 6.52 -3.65 -20.12
N GLY A 123 6.25 -4.36 -21.21
CA GLY A 123 7.28 -5.11 -21.92
C GLY A 123 6.69 -6.23 -22.77
N HIS A 124 7.47 -6.63 -23.77
CA HIS A 124 7.06 -7.63 -24.74
C HIS A 124 6.99 -9.03 -24.12
N ASN A 125 5.85 -9.72 -24.21
CA ASN A 125 5.74 -11.14 -23.84
C ASN A 125 5.47 -12.07 -25.04
N GLY A 126 5.84 -11.64 -26.25
CA GLY A 126 5.67 -12.40 -27.49
C GLY A 126 4.51 -11.87 -28.32
N ASP A 127 4.10 -12.63 -29.35
CA ASP A 127 3.17 -12.15 -30.38
C ASP A 127 1.69 -12.01 -29.90
N GLY A 128 1.40 -12.30 -28.63
CA GLY A 128 0.06 -12.25 -28.02
C GLY A 128 -0.90 -13.36 -28.48
N LEU A 129 -0.84 -13.73 -29.77
CA LEU A 129 -1.50 -14.87 -30.40
C LEU A 129 -0.51 -15.61 -31.30
N ASN A 130 -0.33 -16.91 -31.05
CA ASN A 130 0.33 -17.81 -31.98
C ASN A 130 -0.73 -18.65 -32.70
N THR A 131 -0.79 -18.58 -34.03
CA THR A 131 -1.80 -19.24 -34.85
C THR A 131 -1.20 -19.80 -36.13
N ASP A 132 -1.57 -21.05 -36.46
CA ASP A 132 -1.22 -21.70 -37.72
C ASP A 132 -2.20 -21.34 -38.85
N VAL A 133 -3.23 -20.52 -38.57
CA VAL A 133 -4.24 -20.10 -39.54
C VAL A 133 -3.71 -18.95 -40.39
N PRO A 134 -3.43 -19.17 -41.70
CA PRO A 134 -2.89 -18.12 -42.56
C PRO A 134 -3.85 -16.94 -42.68
N GLY A 135 -3.34 -15.72 -42.52
CA GLY A 135 -4.11 -14.49 -42.68
C GLY A 135 -5.03 -14.11 -41.51
N LEU A 136 -5.06 -14.86 -40.40
CA LEU A 136 -5.89 -14.53 -39.23
C LEU A 136 -5.44 -13.21 -38.57
N LEU A 137 -4.14 -13.00 -38.39
CA LEU A 137 -3.60 -11.76 -37.83
C LEU A 137 -3.91 -10.55 -38.73
N GLU A 138 -3.86 -10.75 -40.05
CA GLU A 138 -4.21 -9.72 -41.05
C GLU A 138 -5.71 -9.39 -41.03
N GLN A 139 -6.58 -10.39 -40.79
CA GLN A 139 -8.02 -10.17 -40.60
C GLN A 139 -8.36 -9.47 -39.28
N ILE A 140 -7.63 -9.74 -38.19
CA ILE A 140 -7.83 -9.05 -36.92
C ILE A 140 -7.50 -7.55 -37.06
N GLY A 141 -6.51 -7.20 -37.88
CA GLY A 141 -6.19 -5.81 -38.25
C GLY A 141 -5.76 -4.91 -37.09
N LEU A 142 -5.62 -5.45 -35.89
CA LEU A 142 -5.20 -4.79 -34.65
C LEU A 142 -4.11 -5.62 -33.96
N PRO A 143 -3.13 -4.99 -33.29
CA PRO A 143 -2.15 -5.71 -32.47
C PRO A 143 -2.86 -6.55 -31.42
N VAL A 144 -2.54 -7.84 -31.34
CA VAL A 144 -3.08 -8.72 -30.30
C VAL A 144 -2.40 -8.40 -28.97
N PRO A 145 -3.15 -8.13 -27.89
CA PRO A 145 -2.62 -8.02 -26.54
C PRO A 145 -1.67 -9.15 -26.15
N ASP A 146 -0.46 -8.79 -25.76
CA ASP A 146 0.60 -9.69 -25.31
C ASP A 146 0.77 -9.67 -23.77
N GLY A 147 -0.26 -9.29 -23.03
CA GLY A 147 -0.23 -9.33 -21.57
C GLY A 147 -0.04 -10.74 -21.00
N ASP A 148 0.73 -10.86 -19.92
CA ASP A 148 0.97 -12.14 -19.22
C ASP A 148 -0.09 -12.34 -18.14
N SER A 149 -1.06 -13.23 -18.40
CA SER A 149 -2.22 -13.47 -17.52
C SER A 149 -1.83 -14.01 -16.14
N ASP A 150 -0.77 -14.81 -16.06
CA ASP A 150 -0.32 -15.38 -14.79
C ASP A 150 0.30 -14.28 -13.93
N LYS A 151 1.14 -13.43 -14.53
CA LYS A 151 1.70 -12.27 -13.82
C LYS A 151 0.65 -11.23 -13.43
N LEU A 152 -0.36 -10.99 -14.28
CA LEU A 152 -1.49 -10.11 -13.96
C LEU A 152 -2.30 -10.68 -12.79
N THR A 153 -2.51 -11.99 -12.75
CA THR A 153 -3.16 -12.66 -11.61
C THR A 153 -2.34 -12.48 -10.33
N ILE A 154 -1.03 -12.74 -10.37
CA ILE A 154 -0.13 -12.55 -9.23
C ILE A 154 -0.17 -11.11 -8.71
N ALA A 155 -0.16 -10.12 -9.60
CA ALA A 155 -0.20 -8.72 -9.21
C ALA A 155 -1.55 -8.33 -8.58
N ALA A 156 -2.67 -8.71 -9.19
CA ALA A 156 -4.00 -8.45 -8.64
C ALA A 156 -4.20 -9.11 -7.26
N ASP A 157 -3.73 -10.35 -7.11
CA ASP A 157 -3.78 -11.08 -5.85
C ASP A 157 -2.90 -10.44 -4.79
N ALA A 158 -1.70 -9.97 -5.15
CA ALA A 158 -0.81 -9.31 -4.21
C ALA A 158 -1.39 -7.99 -3.67
N TRP A 159 -1.95 -7.15 -4.55
CA TRP A 159 -2.61 -5.91 -4.14
C TRP A 159 -3.80 -6.16 -3.22
N ARG A 160 -4.64 -7.12 -3.58
CA ARG A 160 -5.79 -7.54 -2.77
C ARG A 160 -5.36 -8.12 -1.43
N ALA A 161 -4.36 -9.00 -1.43
CA ALA A 161 -3.81 -9.57 -0.21
C ALA A 161 -3.28 -8.50 0.74
N PHE A 162 -2.63 -7.44 0.23
CA PHE A 162 -2.21 -6.31 1.06
C PHE A 162 -3.40 -5.56 1.67
N ALA A 163 -4.39 -5.23 0.84
CA ALA A 163 -5.56 -4.44 1.23
C ALA A 163 -6.46 -5.17 2.24
N GLU A 164 -6.62 -6.48 2.10
CA GLU A 164 -7.53 -7.30 2.91
C GLU A 164 -6.85 -7.92 4.13
N HIS A 165 -5.52 -7.83 4.24
CA HIS A 165 -4.81 -8.46 5.36
C HIS A 165 -5.28 -7.87 6.71
N ALA A 166 -5.60 -8.75 7.66
CA ALA A 166 -6.07 -8.36 8.99
C ALA A 166 -5.10 -7.40 9.70
N VAL A 167 -3.80 -7.60 9.52
CA VAL A 167 -2.74 -6.74 10.07
C VAL A 167 -2.76 -5.33 9.47
N THR A 168 -2.90 -5.20 8.15
CA THR A 168 -2.95 -3.88 7.48
C THR A 168 -4.22 -3.13 7.89
N THR A 169 -5.36 -3.81 7.87
CA THR A 169 -6.66 -3.23 8.23
C THR A 169 -6.76 -2.87 9.71
N ALA A 170 -6.08 -3.61 10.60
CA ALA A 170 -5.99 -3.29 12.02
C ALA A 170 -5.18 -2.01 12.29
N ALA A 171 -4.13 -1.72 11.52
CA ALA A 171 -3.22 -0.60 11.80
C ALA A 171 -3.96 0.76 11.91
N ALA A 172 -4.84 1.07 10.95
CA ALA A 172 -5.61 2.32 10.98
C ALA A 172 -6.52 2.43 12.23
N ARG A 173 -7.19 1.33 12.57
CA ARG A 173 -8.10 1.24 13.73
C ARG A 173 -7.34 1.32 15.04
N ASP A 174 -6.24 0.59 15.17
CA ASP A 174 -5.48 0.49 16.41
C ASP A 174 -4.81 1.83 16.74
N ILE A 175 -4.28 2.53 15.73
CA ILE A 175 -3.77 3.91 15.89
C ILE A 175 -4.88 4.88 16.28
N ARG A 176 -6.08 4.78 15.66
CA ARG A 176 -7.22 5.63 16.03
C ARG A 176 -7.62 5.41 17.48
N GLY A 177 -7.73 4.17 17.92
CA GLY A 177 -8.05 3.83 19.31
C GLY A 177 -6.95 4.19 20.32
N ALA A 178 -5.75 4.56 19.86
CA ALA A 178 -4.72 5.12 20.74
C ALA A 178 -5.02 6.56 21.17
N VAL A 179 -5.85 7.29 20.41
CA VAL A 179 -6.28 8.65 20.78
C VAL A 179 -7.03 8.66 22.11
N ASP A 180 -7.93 7.71 22.32
CA ASP A 180 -8.79 7.61 23.52
C ASP A 180 -7.98 7.45 24.82
N ARG A 181 -6.71 7.04 24.75
CA ARG A 181 -5.82 6.94 25.92
C ARG A 181 -5.46 8.30 26.50
N PHE A 182 -5.64 9.37 25.73
CA PHE A 182 -5.38 10.74 26.15
C PHE A 182 -6.63 11.46 26.64
N ASP A 183 -7.79 10.79 26.67
CA ASP A 183 -9.04 11.39 27.14
C ASP A 183 -8.91 11.83 28.62
N GLY A 184 -9.15 13.13 28.86
CA GLY A 184 -9.07 13.72 30.19
C GLY A 184 -7.64 14.04 30.68
N LEU A 185 -6.60 13.79 29.87
CA LEU A 185 -5.26 14.28 30.14
C LEU A 185 -5.15 15.76 29.74
N ASP A 186 -4.39 16.53 30.52
CA ASP A 186 -4.20 17.97 30.34
C ASP A 186 -2.70 18.28 30.41
N ALA A 187 -2.00 17.87 29.35
CA ALA A 187 -0.58 18.11 29.14
C ALA A 187 -0.36 18.87 27.82
N PRO A 188 0.64 19.78 27.74
CA PRO A 188 0.82 20.68 26.60
C PRO A 188 1.07 19.98 25.25
N ASP A 189 1.54 18.73 25.27
CA ASP A 189 1.87 17.92 24.10
C ASP A 189 0.71 17.00 23.64
N VAL A 190 -0.33 16.81 24.45
CA VAL A 190 -1.46 15.90 24.16
C VAL A 190 -2.10 16.22 22.81
N ALA A 191 -2.44 17.49 22.56
CA ALA A 191 -3.12 17.90 21.33
C ALA A 191 -2.29 17.60 20.07
N ALA A 192 -0.96 17.74 20.14
CA ALA A 192 -0.07 17.44 19.03
C ALA A 192 0.03 15.93 18.79
N VAL A 193 0.22 15.13 19.86
CA VAL A 193 0.28 13.67 19.77
C VAL A 193 -1.02 13.11 19.18
N THR A 194 -2.18 13.54 19.67
CA THR A 194 -3.47 13.07 19.15
C THR A 194 -3.64 13.45 17.68
N ALA A 195 -3.33 14.69 17.27
CA ALA A 195 -3.44 15.10 15.87
C ALA A 195 -2.54 14.27 14.92
N HIS A 196 -1.34 13.90 15.37
CA HIS A 196 -0.46 13.01 14.61
C HIS A 196 -1.02 11.58 14.49
N LEU A 197 -1.60 11.03 15.56
CA LEU A 197 -2.27 9.73 15.52
C LEU A 197 -3.45 9.73 14.53
N GLU A 198 -4.27 10.79 14.54
CA GLU A 198 -5.39 10.91 13.60
C GLU A 198 -4.93 10.97 12.14
N THR A 199 -3.83 11.69 11.89
CA THR A 199 -3.23 11.79 10.57
C THR A 199 -2.71 10.42 10.10
N LEU A 200 -1.94 9.73 10.94
CA LEU A 200 -1.41 8.39 10.61
C LEU A 200 -2.52 7.36 10.40
N SER A 201 -3.59 7.40 11.21
CA SER A 201 -4.74 6.53 11.06
C SER A 201 -5.42 6.72 9.70
N ARG A 202 -5.63 7.96 9.27
CA ARG A 202 -6.22 8.29 7.97
C ARG A 202 -5.34 7.84 6.82
N SER A 203 -4.04 8.13 6.88
CA SER A 203 -3.09 7.73 5.84
C SER A 203 -2.95 6.20 5.73
N ALA A 204 -3.07 5.45 6.84
CA ALA A 204 -3.12 3.99 6.78
C ALA A 204 -4.35 3.47 6.01
N ALA A 205 -5.52 4.09 6.21
CA ALA A 205 -6.73 3.76 5.48
C ALA A 205 -6.62 4.12 3.98
N GLU A 206 -5.95 5.22 3.65
CA GLU A 206 -5.68 5.63 2.27
C GLU A 206 -4.77 4.63 1.54
N LEU A 207 -3.75 4.06 2.21
CA LEU A 207 -2.91 2.98 1.64
C LEU A 207 -3.75 1.76 1.28
N ILE A 208 -4.65 1.32 2.18
CA ILE A 208 -5.55 0.18 1.94
C ILE A 208 -6.48 0.45 0.74
N SER A 209 -7.07 1.65 0.70
CA SER A 209 -7.93 2.08 -0.41
C SER A 209 -7.18 2.10 -1.73
N THR A 210 -5.95 2.61 -1.74
CA THR A 210 -5.10 2.69 -2.93
C THR A 210 -4.73 1.30 -3.45
N ALA A 211 -4.34 0.39 -2.56
CA ALA A 211 -4.05 -1.00 -2.92
C ALA A 211 -5.28 -1.69 -3.53
N SER A 212 -6.47 -1.48 -2.96
CA SER A 212 -7.74 -2.01 -3.52
C SER A 212 -8.04 -1.43 -4.91
N ALA A 213 -7.80 -0.13 -5.09
CA ALA A 213 -7.98 0.56 -6.36
C ALA A 213 -6.98 0.11 -7.44
N LEU A 214 -5.79 -0.36 -7.06
CA LEU A 214 -4.81 -0.94 -7.97
C LEU A 214 -5.10 -2.39 -8.33
N ALA A 215 -5.68 -3.18 -7.42
CA ALA A 215 -6.05 -4.56 -7.69
C ALA A 215 -7.09 -4.68 -8.82
N SER A 216 -8.10 -3.80 -8.82
CA SER A 216 -9.27 -3.93 -9.71
C SER A 216 -8.94 -3.78 -11.20
N PRO A 217 -8.18 -2.75 -11.65
CA PRO A 217 -7.80 -2.61 -13.05
C PRO A 217 -6.89 -3.72 -13.55
N VAL A 218 -5.99 -4.24 -12.69
CA VAL A 218 -5.11 -5.37 -13.05
C VAL A 218 -5.94 -6.64 -13.27
N ALA A 219 -6.91 -6.91 -12.39
CA ALA A 219 -7.82 -8.04 -12.55
C ALA A 219 -8.69 -7.90 -13.81
N ALA A 220 -9.20 -6.70 -14.09
CA ALA A 220 -9.98 -6.43 -15.30
C ALA A 220 -9.16 -6.62 -16.59
N HIS A 221 -7.88 -6.21 -16.59
CA HIS A 221 -6.98 -6.45 -17.71
C HIS A 221 -6.72 -7.95 -17.93
N ASN A 222 -6.52 -8.71 -16.85
CA ASN A 222 -6.37 -10.17 -16.94
C ASN A 222 -7.58 -10.86 -17.59
N VAL A 223 -8.80 -10.49 -17.18
CA VAL A 223 -10.03 -10.99 -17.77
C VAL A 223 -10.07 -10.66 -19.26
N ALA A 224 -9.79 -9.41 -19.63
CA ALA A 224 -9.83 -8.99 -21.02
C ALA A 224 -8.82 -9.74 -21.92
N VAL A 225 -7.60 -9.98 -21.43
CA VAL A 225 -6.58 -10.78 -22.14
C VAL A 225 -7.02 -12.25 -22.28
N THR A 226 -7.59 -12.83 -21.22
CA THR A 226 -8.03 -14.23 -21.20
C THR A 226 -9.23 -14.47 -22.10
N ASP A 227 -10.21 -13.56 -22.06
CA ASP A 227 -11.40 -13.60 -22.90
C ASP A 227 -11.04 -13.48 -24.37
N LEU A 228 -10.07 -12.63 -24.72
CA LEU A 228 -9.66 -12.46 -26.11
C LEU A 228 -9.02 -13.74 -26.65
N ARG A 229 -8.10 -14.33 -25.86
CA ARG A 229 -7.45 -15.60 -26.22
C ARG A 229 -8.44 -16.75 -26.35
N THR A 230 -9.48 -16.77 -25.52
CA THR A 230 -10.52 -17.81 -25.56
C THR A 230 -11.47 -17.60 -26.74
N GLY A 231 -11.90 -16.36 -27.01
CA GLY A 231 -12.76 -16.02 -28.15
C GLY A 231 -12.08 -16.27 -29.50
N ILE A 232 -10.77 -16.02 -29.62
CA ILE A 232 -9.99 -16.37 -30.82
C ILE A 232 -10.00 -17.88 -31.06
N LYS A 233 -9.93 -18.71 -30.00
CA LYS A 233 -10.05 -20.17 -30.12
C LYS A 233 -11.46 -20.63 -30.51
N ALA A 234 -12.49 -19.82 -30.26
CA ALA A 234 -13.91 -20.18 -30.47
C ALA A 234 -14.50 -19.74 -31.84
N SER A 235 -13.89 -18.79 -32.56
CA SER A 235 -14.29 -18.20 -33.87
C SER A 235 -15.41 -17.13 -33.89
N SER A 236 -15.09 -16.04 -34.61
CA SER A 236 -15.81 -14.86 -35.18
C SER A 236 -16.83 -14.02 -34.41
N ASP A 237 -17.84 -14.54 -33.70
CA ASP A 237 -18.92 -13.67 -33.19
C ASP A 237 -18.66 -13.10 -31.77
N GLU A 238 -17.79 -13.73 -30.98
CA GLU A 238 -17.43 -13.25 -29.62
C GLU A 238 -16.32 -12.17 -29.61
N LEU A 239 -15.57 -12.02 -30.71
CA LEU A 239 -14.42 -11.11 -30.82
C LEU A 239 -14.78 -9.62 -30.64
N ALA A 240 -16.00 -9.22 -31.03
CA ALA A 240 -16.44 -7.83 -30.96
C ALA A 240 -16.73 -7.35 -29.52
N TRP A 241 -17.15 -8.25 -28.62
CA TRP A 241 -17.42 -7.90 -27.22
C TRP A 241 -16.15 -7.63 -26.43
N THR A 242 -15.09 -8.40 -26.68
CA THR A 242 -13.85 -8.34 -25.90
C THR A 242 -13.01 -7.10 -26.19
N LEU A 243 -12.96 -6.66 -27.45
CA LEU A 243 -12.33 -5.39 -27.82
C LEU A 243 -13.00 -4.19 -27.14
N GLY A 244 -14.32 -4.24 -26.93
CA GLY A 244 -15.07 -3.24 -26.18
C GLY A 244 -14.69 -3.16 -24.70
N VAL A 245 -14.39 -4.29 -24.05
CA VAL A 245 -13.95 -4.35 -22.64
C VAL A 245 -12.53 -3.82 -22.48
N ILE A 246 -11.60 -4.16 -23.39
CA ILE A 246 -10.24 -3.57 -23.39
C ILE A 246 -10.33 -2.05 -23.50
N GLY A 247 -11.12 -1.54 -24.45
CA GLY A 247 -11.37 -0.10 -24.57
C GLY A 247 -12.04 0.52 -23.34
N ALA A 248 -12.92 -0.21 -22.65
CA ALA A 248 -13.56 0.24 -21.41
C ALA A 248 -12.60 0.28 -20.21
N VAL A 249 -11.66 -0.66 -20.10
CA VAL A 249 -10.57 -0.60 -19.10
C VAL A 249 -9.74 0.66 -19.32
N THR A 250 -9.43 1.00 -20.58
CA THR A 250 -8.78 2.28 -20.95
C THR A 250 -9.65 3.50 -20.58
N ALA A 251 -10.97 3.41 -20.73
CA ALA A 251 -11.91 4.52 -20.47
C ALA A 251 -12.25 4.76 -19.00
N VAL A 252 -12.29 3.72 -18.14
CA VAL A 252 -12.54 3.86 -16.70
C VAL A 252 -11.42 4.69 -16.03
N ALA A 253 -10.19 4.63 -16.55
CA ALA A 253 -9.08 5.46 -16.11
C ALA A 253 -9.25 6.96 -16.44
N LEU A 254 -9.97 7.32 -17.51
CA LEU A 254 -10.26 8.73 -17.84
C LEU A 254 -11.16 9.41 -16.79
N ARG A 255 -12.04 8.65 -16.12
CA ARG A 255 -12.93 9.17 -15.09
C ARG A 255 -12.28 9.35 -13.72
N ALA A 256 -11.23 8.59 -13.40
CA ALA A 256 -10.51 8.71 -12.14
C ALA A 256 -9.59 9.95 -12.07
N ARG A 257 -9.23 10.54 -13.22
CA ARG A 257 -8.38 11.74 -13.31
C ARG A 257 -9.11 13.07 -13.15
N VAL A 258 -10.44 13.06 -13.12
CA VAL A 258 -11.30 14.28 -13.11
C VAL A 258 -12.00 14.46 -11.75
N ARG A 259 -11.55 13.77 -10.69
CA ARG A 259 -12.07 13.93 -9.34
C ARG A 259 -10.96 14.13 -8.33
#